data_AF-A0A954K5V9-F1
#
_entry.id   AF-A0A954K5V9-F1
#
_cell.length_a   1.000
_cell.length_b   1.000
_cell.length_c   1.000
_cell.angle_alpha   90.00
_cell.angle_beta   90.00
_cell.angle_gamma   90.00
#
_symmetry.space_group_name_H-M   'P 1'
#
loop_
_entity.id
_entity.type
_entity.pdbx_description
1 polymer ?
#
loop_
_entity_poly.entity_id
_entity_poly.type
_entity_poly.pdbx_seq_one_letter_code
_entity_poly.pdbx_strand_id
1 'polypeptide(L)'
;MVKQHSYLQNTVLVRQTKKFVAIAGVLALTATACLTQASPLQAQSEHALDPAIRLAMKSYETTAEVKDFQATFIKREKVGRKMQPTHTMAIKFRESPLSVYLGFQQPHAGREVIYFHGRNGNQILAHETGIKGLVGTVSLQPNSPQAM
;
A
#
# COMPACT_ATOMS: atom_id res chain seq x y z
N MET A 1 -20.71 13.87 35.91
CA MET A 1 -21.54 12.69 35.63
C MET A 1 -22.99 13.16 35.58
N VAL A 2 -23.50 13.49 34.39
CA VAL A 2 -24.72 14.30 34.19
C VAL A 2 -25.86 13.41 33.68
N LYS A 3 -27.03 13.64 34.27
CA LYS A 3 -28.27 12.84 34.31
C LYS A 3 -28.91 12.55 32.95
N GLN A 4 -29.37 11.31 32.80
CA GLN A 4 -30.41 10.91 31.84
C GLN A 4 -31.74 11.61 32.16
N HIS A 5 -32.46 12.06 31.13
CA HIS A 5 -33.86 12.48 31.23
C HIS A 5 -34.68 11.71 30.21
N SER A 6 -35.36 10.68 30.72
CA SER A 6 -36.50 9.99 30.12
C SER A 6 -37.72 10.91 30.19
N TYR A 7 -38.39 11.15 29.06
CA TYR A 7 -39.68 11.84 29.04
C TYR A 7 -40.79 10.86 28.65
N LEU A 8 -41.71 10.67 29.59
CA LEU A 8 -42.91 9.86 29.45
C LEU A 8 -44.02 10.62 28.72
N GLN A 9 -44.88 9.80 28.13
CA GLN A 9 -46.06 10.10 27.34
C GLN A 9 -47.08 10.97 28.07
N ASN A 10 -47.79 11.81 27.32
CA ASN A 10 -49.08 12.33 27.75
C ASN A 10 -50.10 12.25 26.61
N THR A 11 -51.08 11.39 26.81
CA THR A 11 -52.28 11.21 26.00
C THR A 11 -53.32 12.23 26.44
N VAL A 12 -53.95 12.95 25.50
CA VAL A 12 -55.22 13.63 25.77
C VAL A 12 -56.20 13.30 24.63
N LEU A 13 -57.20 12.50 25.00
CA LEU A 13 -58.42 12.20 24.25
C LEU A 13 -59.26 13.47 24.11
N VAL A 14 -59.66 13.80 22.88
CA VAL A 14 -60.79 14.72 22.64
C VAL A 14 -61.87 13.98 21.85
N ARG A 15 -63.10 14.13 22.34
CA ARG A 15 -64.32 13.40 22.01
C ARG A 15 -65.35 14.44 21.53
N GLN A 16 -65.76 14.43 20.26
CA GLN A 16 -67.00 15.06 19.74
C GLN A 16 -67.35 14.39 18.39
N THR A 17 -68.29 13.43 18.32
CA THR A 17 -69.76 13.55 18.11
C THR A 17 -70.21 13.70 16.63
N LYS A 18 -70.68 12.56 16.09
CA LYS A 18 -71.83 12.30 15.19
C LYS A 18 -72.16 13.28 14.04
N LYS A 19 -72.25 12.74 12.82
CA LYS A 19 -73.52 12.60 12.06
C LYS A 19 -73.39 11.56 10.93
N PHE A 20 -74.47 10.80 10.75
CA PHE A 20 -74.69 9.71 9.81
C PHE A 20 -74.85 10.21 8.37
N VAL A 21 -74.28 9.47 7.39
CA VAL A 21 -74.97 9.11 6.13
C VAL A 21 -74.47 7.73 5.72
N ALA A 22 -75.38 6.77 5.66
CA ALA A 22 -75.20 5.48 5.01
C ALA A 22 -75.63 5.60 3.54
N ILE A 23 -74.86 5.04 2.60
CA ILE A 23 -75.35 4.42 1.35
C ILE A 23 -74.36 3.31 1.00
N ALA A 24 -74.92 2.11 0.82
CA ALA A 24 -74.24 0.90 0.40
C ALA A 24 -73.90 0.95 -1.10
N GLY A 25 -72.76 0.36 -1.47
CA GLY A 25 -72.35 0.16 -2.86
C GLY A 25 -71.17 -0.80 -2.92
N VAL A 26 -71.48 -2.09 -3.10
CA VAL A 26 -70.53 -3.18 -3.39
C VAL A 26 -69.89 -2.94 -4.76
N LEU A 27 -68.56 -3.11 -4.91
CA LEU A 27 -67.88 -4.02 -5.87
C LEU A 27 -66.40 -3.61 -6.10
N ALA A 28 -65.56 -4.64 -6.32
CA ALA A 28 -64.21 -4.64 -6.89
C ALA A 28 -62.99 -4.49 -5.94
N LEU A 29 -62.55 -5.66 -5.46
CA LEU A 29 -61.15 -6.05 -5.29
C LEU A 29 -60.25 -5.43 -6.38
N THR A 30 -59.26 -4.62 -6.01
CA THR A 30 -57.91 -4.68 -6.61
C THR A 30 -56.90 -4.19 -5.58
N ALA A 31 -56.17 -5.14 -5.00
CA ALA A 31 -54.89 -4.86 -4.38
C ALA A 31 -53.89 -4.52 -5.48
N THR A 32 -53.22 -3.38 -5.43
CA THR A 32 -51.94 -3.24 -6.15
C THR A 32 -51.01 -2.31 -5.38
N ALA A 33 -50.15 -2.98 -4.62
CA ALA A 33 -48.83 -2.60 -4.16
C ALA A 33 -48.38 -1.15 -4.43
N CYS A 34 -48.14 -0.40 -3.35
CA CYS A 34 -47.09 0.61 -3.34
C CYS A 34 -45.81 -0.04 -3.89
N LEU A 35 -45.41 0.37 -5.09
CA LEU A 35 -44.12 0.04 -5.67
C LEU A 35 -43.04 0.72 -4.81
N THR A 36 -42.51 0.00 -3.82
CA THR A 36 -41.15 0.21 -3.35
C THR A 36 -40.23 -0.14 -4.51
N GLN A 37 -40.01 0.83 -5.41
CA GLN A 37 -38.84 0.81 -6.27
C GLN A 37 -37.63 0.99 -5.35
N ALA A 38 -37.16 -0.11 -4.78
CA ALA A 38 -35.77 -0.22 -4.39
C ALA A 38 -34.99 -0.19 -5.70
N SER A 39 -34.52 1.01 -6.09
CA SER A 39 -33.50 1.11 -7.11
C SER A 39 -32.39 0.15 -6.70
N PRO A 40 -32.03 -0.86 -7.52
CA PRO A 40 -30.81 -1.60 -7.23
C PRO A 40 -29.72 -0.54 -7.24
N LEU A 41 -29.11 -0.32 -6.07
CA LEU A 41 -27.86 0.41 -5.98
C LEU A 41 -26.99 -0.25 -7.04
N GLN A 42 -26.75 0.44 -8.15
CA GLN A 42 -26.00 -0.11 -9.27
C GLN A 42 -24.72 -0.62 -8.64
N ALA A 43 -24.55 -1.93 -8.60
CA ALA A 43 -23.34 -2.53 -8.12
C ALA A 43 -22.28 -1.98 -9.06
N GLN A 44 -21.54 -0.97 -8.58
CA GLN A 44 -20.50 -0.30 -9.33
C GLN A 44 -19.61 -1.44 -9.83
N SER A 45 -19.63 -1.69 -11.13
CA SER A 45 -18.92 -2.82 -11.69
C SER A 45 -17.46 -2.62 -11.35
N GLU A 46 -16.91 -3.52 -10.53
CA GLU A 46 -15.53 -3.46 -10.07
C GLU A 46 -14.61 -3.34 -11.28
N HIS A 47 -13.69 -2.37 -11.26
CA HIS A 47 -12.75 -2.18 -12.35
C HIS A 47 -11.77 -3.35 -12.36
N ALA A 48 -11.35 -3.81 -13.56
CA ALA A 48 -10.50 -5.00 -13.71
C ALA A 48 -9.17 -4.93 -12.92
N LEU A 49 -8.71 -3.73 -12.58
CA LEU A 49 -7.48 -3.50 -11.81
C LEU A 49 -7.70 -3.38 -10.29
N ASP A 50 -8.93 -3.27 -9.81
CA ASP A 50 -9.21 -3.06 -8.38
C ASP A 50 -8.63 -4.18 -7.49
N PRO A 51 -8.63 -5.47 -7.89
CA PRO A 51 -7.96 -6.52 -7.11
C PRO A 51 -6.44 -6.31 -6.99
N ALA A 52 -5.79 -5.88 -8.07
CA ALA A 52 -4.34 -5.64 -8.08
C ALA A 52 -3.97 -4.42 -7.23
N ILE A 53 -4.78 -3.35 -7.29
CA ILE A 53 -4.58 -2.15 -6.47
C ILE A 53 -4.75 -2.48 -4.99
N ARG A 54 -5.80 -3.23 -4.60
CA ARG A 54 -5.99 -3.66 -3.21
C ARG A 54 -4.82 -4.51 -2.70
N LEU A 55 -4.31 -5.43 -3.52
CA LEU A 55 -3.14 -6.22 -3.16
C LEU A 55 -1.92 -5.33 -2.95
N ALA A 56 -1.64 -4.40 -3.87
CA ALA A 56 -0.51 -3.48 -3.75
C ALA A 56 -0.59 -2.61 -2.49
N MET A 57 -1.77 -2.06 -2.20
CA MET A 57 -2.00 -1.27 -0.98
C MET A 57 -1.78 -2.12 0.27
N LYS A 58 -2.29 -3.36 0.29
CA LYS A 58 -2.10 -4.24 1.44
C LYS A 58 -0.65 -4.64 1.65
N SER A 59 0.09 -4.92 0.57
CA SER A 59 1.52 -5.18 0.61
C SER A 59 2.30 -3.97 1.13
N TYR A 60 1.92 -2.75 0.71
CA TYR A 60 2.52 -1.52 1.21
C TYR A 60 2.30 -1.37 2.73
N GLU A 61 1.07 -1.49 3.21
CA GLU A 61 0.76 -1.45 4.65
C GLU A 61 1.57 -2.48 5.44
N THR A 62 1.64 -3.72 4.93
CA THR A 62 2.33 -4.83 5.59
C THR A 62 3.85 -4.60 5.69
N THR A 63 4.42 -3.86 4.73
CA THR A 63 5.87 -3.61 4.66
C THR A 63 6.27 -2.24 5.21
N ALA A 64 5.32 -1.37 5.56
CA ALA A 64 5.57 0.00 5.99
C ALA A 64 6.45 0.11 7.26
N GLU A 65 6.37 -0.90 8.13
CA GLU A 65 7.16 -0.98 9.36
C GLU A 65 8.59 -1.51 9.13
N VAL A 66 8.88 -2.08 7.96
CA VAL A 66 10.22 -2.56 7.61
C VAL A 66 11.09 -1.38 7.18
N LYS A 67 11.70 -0.72 8.16
CA LYS A 67 12.53 0.47 7.96
C LYS A 67 13.94 0.14 7.50
N ASP A 68 14.56 -0.79 8.20
CA ASP A 68 15.93 -1.21 7.98
C ASP A 68 15.97 -2.73 7.84
N PHE A 69 16.90 -3.25 7.06
CA PHE A 69 17.06 -4.70 6.93
C PHE A 69 18.50 -5.10 6.61
N GLN A 70 18.79 -6.37 6.90
CA GLN A 70 19.98 -7.06 6.43
C GLN A 70 19.54 -8.34 5.75
N ALA A 71 20.17 -8.68 4.62
CA ALA A 71 19.81 -9.86 3.85
C ALA A 71 20.98 -10.36 3.01
N THR A 72 20.80 -11.54 2.42
CA THR A 72 21.61 -11.99 1.29
C THR A 72 20.93 -11.52 0.00
N PHE A 73 21.58 -10.63 -0.73
CA PHE A 73 21.13 -10.14 -2.02
C PHE A 73 21.73 -10.97 -3.16
N ILE A 74 20.87 -11.69 -3.87
CA ILE A 74 21.24 -12.52 -5.03
C ILE A 74 20.74 -11.82 -6.29
N LYS A 75 21.67 -11.41 -7.15
CA LYS A 75 21.38 -10.62 -8.36
C LYS A 75 21.87 -11.34 -9.61
N ARG A 76 21.03 -11.47 -10.63
CA ARG A 76 21.43 -11.95 -11.96
C ARG A 76 20.85 -11.04 -13.03
N GLU A 77 21.70 -10.50 -13.88
CA GLU A 77 21.33 -9.48 -14.87
C GLU A 77 21.56 -9.98 -16.29
N LYS A 78 20.73 -9.51 -17.22
CA LYS A 78 20.95 -9.69 -18.66
C LYS A 78 21.29 -8.34 -19.27
N VAL A 79 22.52 -8.20 -19.77
CA VAL A 79 22.99 -6.98 -20.44
C VAL A 79 23.02 -7.25 -21.93
N GLY A 80 22.16 -6.55 -22.69
CA GLY A 80 21.90 -6.85 -24.08
C GLY A 80 21.40 -8.29 -24.26
N ARG A 81 22.18 -9.11 -24.98
CA ARG A 81 21.88 -10.54 -25.20
C ARG A 81 22.63 -11.48 -24.26
N LYS A 82 23.46 -10.96 -23.36
CA LYS A 82 24.32 -11.78 -22.48
C LYS A 82 23.78 -11.83 -21.05
N MET A 83 23.59 -13.05 -20.56
CA MET A 83 23.34 -13.30 -19.14
C MET A 83 24.66 -13.16 -18.37
N GLN A 84 24.68 -12.27 -17.39
CA GLN A 84 25.82 -12.06 -16.51
C GLN A 84 25.90 -13.14 -15.42
N PRO A 85 27.06 -13.32 -14.77
CA PRO A 85 27.17 -14.18 -13.61
C PRO A 85 26.17 -13.77 -12.52
N THR A 86 25.72 -14.74 -11.75
CA THR A 86 24.96 -14.45 -10.53
C THR A 86 25.91 -13.83 -9.50
N HIS A 87 25.51 -12.70 -8.93
CA HIS A 87 26.15 -12.08 -7.78
C HIS A 87 25.46 -12.50 -6.49
N THR A 88 26.26 -12.79 -5.48
CA THR A 88 25.79 -13.00 -4.11
C THR A 88 26.47 -11.97 -3.21
N MET A 89 25.69 -11.20 -2.47
CA MET A 89 26.16 -10.10 -1.63
C MET A 89 25.45 -10.12 -0.28
N ALA A 90 26.13 -9.70 0.79
CA ALA A 90 25.46 -9.26 2.01
C ALA A 90 25.01 -7.81 1.81
N ILE A 91 23.74 -7.51 2.06
CA ILE A 91 23.20 -6.14 2.04
C ILE A 91 22.86 -5.70 3.45
N LYS A 92 23.17 -4.44 3.77
CA LYS A 92 22.60 -3.72 4.90
C LYS A 92 21.97 -2.44 4.37
N PHE A 93 20.67 -2.28 4.61
CA PHE A 93 19.90 -1.13 4.20
C PHE A 93 19.38 -0.40 5.43
N ARG A 94 19.47 0.93 5.40
CA ARG A 94 18.84 1.83 6.35
C ARG A 94 18.07 2.90 5.60
N GLU A 95 16.83 3.16 5.99
CA GLU A 95 15.98 4.18 5.36
C GLU A 95 16.41 5.62 5.72
N SER A 96 16.70 5.89 7.00
CA SER A 96 16.94 7.26 7.47
C SER A 96 18.12 7.38 8.45
N PRO A 97 19.18 8.16 8.13
CA PRO A 97 19.48 8.66 6.78
C PRO A 97 19.75 7.49 5.82
N LEU A 98 19.34 7.63 4.56
CA LEU A 98 19.47 6.57 3.55
C LEU A 98 20.93 6.10 3.50
N SER A 99 21.15 4.85 3.91
CA SER A 99 22.48 4.23 3.93
C SER A 99 22.40 2.82 3.37
N VAL A 100 23.33 2.48 2.48
CA VAL A 100 23.38 1.17 1.84
C VAL A 100 24.81 0.64 1.91
N TYR A 101 24.95 -0.60 2.36
CA TYR A 101 26.20 -1.35 2.30
C TYR A 101 25.99 -2.63 1.52
N LEU A 102 26.91 -2.94 0.61
CA LEU A 102 27.01 -4.21 -0.09
C LEU A 102 28.39 -4.81 0.12
N GLY A 103 28.44 -6.02 0.67
CA GLY A 103 29.66 -6.84 0.74
C GLY A 103 29.56 -8.00 -0.24
N PHE A 104 30.40 -8.01 -1.26
CA PHE A 104 30.36 -9.02 -2.32
C PHE A 104 31.00 -10.33 -1.85
N GLN A 105 30.29 -11.43 -2.08
CA GLN A 105 30.74 -12.79 -1.78
C GLN A 105 31.14 -13.51 -3.08
N GLN A 106 30.33 -13.40 -4.13
CA GLN A 106 30.58 -14.02 -5.44
C GLN A 106 30.13 -13.10 -6.58
N PRO A 107 30.85 -13.06 -7.72
CA PRO A 107 32.19 -13.60 -7.94
C PRO A 107 33.30 -12.66 -7.40
N HIS A 108 32.95 -11.46 -6.92
CA HIS A 108 33.91 -10.43 -6.50
C HIS A 108 34.13 -10.44 -4.99
N ALA A 109 34.56 -11.57 -4.44
CA ALA A 109 34.76 -11.73 -3.00
C ALA A 109 35.64 -10.60 -2.43
N GLY A 110 35.15 -9.97 -1.36
CA GLY A 110 35.83 -8.89 -0.63
C GLY A 110 35.65 -7.48 -1.22
N ARG A 111 34.97 -7.32 -2.37
CA ARG A 111 34.55 -5.99 -2.82
C ARG A 111 33.49 -5.44 -1.87
N GLU A 112 33.60 -4.17 -1.54
CA GLU A 112 32.64 -3.47 -0.67
C GLU A 112 32.13 -2.20 -1.35
N VAL A 113 30.85 -1.90 -1.16
CA VAL A 113 30.23 -0.67 -1.67
C VAL A 113 29.42 -0.02 -0.55
N ILE A 114 29.67 1.27 -0.29
CA ILE A 114 29.01 2.04 0.76
C ILE A 114 28.41 3.31 0.16
N TYR A 115 27.16 3.58 0.52
CA TYR A 115 26.52 4.86 0.33
C TYR A 115 25.93 5.35 1.65
N PHE A 116 26.11 6.64 1.94
CA PHE A 116 25.50 7.31 3.10
C PHE A 116 25.05 8.70 2.68
N HIS A 117 23.73 8.93 2.72
CA HIS A 117 23.16 10.21 2.38
C HIS A 117 23.59 11.32 3.36
N GLY A 118 24.09 12.43 2.84
CA GLY A 118 24.62 13.55 3.61
C GLY A 118 26.08 13.37 4.05
N ARG A 119 26.78 12.31 3.62
CA ARG A 119 28.23 12.11 3.87
C ARG A 119 28.97 11.84 2.56
N ASN A 120 30.31 11.97 2.61
CA ASN A 120 31.19 11.68 1.47
C ASN A 120 30.83 12.43 0.17
N GLY A 121 30.23 13.62 0.29
CA GLY A 121 29.71 14.38 -0.86
C GLY A 121 28.55 13.69 -1.60
N ASN A 122 27.76 12.86 -0.91
CA ASN A 122 26.72 11.99 -1.49
C ASN A 122 27.26 11.01 -2.54
N GLN A 123 28.53 10.64 -2.43
CA GLN A 123 29.17 9.68 -3.33
C GLN A 123 29.06 8.26 -2.78
N ILE A 124 29.10 7.31 -3.72
CA ILE A 124 29.32 5.90 -3.44
C ILE A 124 30.81 5.69 -3.24
N LEU A 125 31.18 5.01 -2.16
CA LEU A 125 32.54 4.54 -1.92
C LEU A 125 32.61 3.06 -2.31
N ALA A 126 33.38 2.75 -3.35
CA ALA A 126 33.59 1.39 -3.81
C ALA A 126 35.04 0.96 -3.52
N HIS A 127 35.19 -0.11 -2.76
CA HIS A 127 36.47 -0.77 -2.53
C HIS A 127 36.54 -2.06 -3.36
N GLU A 128 37.56 -2.17 -4.19
CA GLU A 128 37.79 -3.30 -5.08
C GLU A 128 38.84 -4.26 -4.51
N THR A 129 38.84 -5.51 -4.95
CA THR A 129 39.85 -6.51 -4.57
C THR A 129 40.80 -6.87 -5.71
N GLY A 130 41.90 -7.55 -5.37
CA GLY A 130 42.95 -7.93 -6.31
C GLY A 130 43.76 -6.73 -6.80
N ILE A 131 44.27 -6.80 -8.03
CA ILE A 131 45.10 -5.75 -8.65
C ILE A 131 44.37 -4.40 -8.70
N LYS A 132 43.02 -4.42 -8.76
CA LYS A 132 42.18 -3.21 -8.72
C LYS A 132 42.10 -2.57 -7.34
N GLY A 133 42.32 -3.33 -6.27
CA GLY A 133 42.39 -2.82 -4.89
C GLY A 133 43.63 -1.99 -4.58
N LEU A 134 44.68 -2.06 -5.41
CA LEU A 134 45.87 -1.20 -5.29
C LEU A 134 45.54 0.29 -5.50
N VAL A 135 44.47 0.58 -6.26
CA VAL A 135 43.97 1.94 -6.48
C VAL A 135 43.22 2.47 -5.24
N GLY A 136 42.96 1.61 -4.26
CA GLY A 136 42.22 1.95 -3.05
C GLY A 136 40.73 2.13 -3.30
N THR A 137 40.08 2.87 -2.41
CA THR A 137 38.65 3.16 -2.48
C THR A 137 38.37 4.25 -3.51
N VAL A 138 37.49 3.96 -4.46
CA VAL A 138 37.03 4.92 -5.48
C VAL A 138 35.75 5.59 -5.03
N SER A 139 35.64 6.90 -5.24
CA SER A 139 34.40 7.66 -5.03
C SER A 139 33.69 7.87 -6.36
N LEU A 140 32.40 7.50 -6.42
CA LEU A 140 31.57 7.57 -7.62
C LEU A 140 30.30 8.36 -7.35
N GLN A 141 29.85 9.20 -8.29
CA GLN A 141 28.51 9.77 -8.18
C GLN A 141 27.46 8.67 -8.47
N PRO A 142 26.37 8.58 -7.70
CA PRO A 142 25.36 7.52 -7.87
C PRO A 142 24.73 7.46 -9.26
N ASN A 143 24.67 8.59 -9.97
CA ASN A 143 24.10 8.76 -11.30
C ASN A 143 25.16 8.79 -12.42
N SER A 144 26.43 8.52 -12.10
CA SER A 144 27.49 8.48 -13.11
C SER A 144 27.42 7.19 -13.94
N PRO A 145 27.81 7.22 -15.23
CA PRO A 145 27.87 6.01 -16.06
C PRO A 145 28.75 4.89 -15.48
N GLN A 146 29.72 5.22 -14.64
CA GLN A 146 30.60 4.26 -13.98
C GLN A 146 29.94 3.53 -12.80
N ALA A 147 28.87 4.11 -12.23
CA ALA A 147 28.10 3.51 -11.15
C ALA A 147 26.91 2.67 -11.64
N MET A 148 26.52 2.82 -12.91
CA MET A 148 25.36 2.17 -13.56
C MET A 148 25.78 0.98 -14.44
#